data_AF-A0A1U7VIP0-F1
#
_entry.id   AF-A0A1U7VIP0-F1
#
_cell.length_a   1.000
_cell.length_b   1.000
_cell.length_c   1.000
_cell.angle_alpha   90.00
_cell.angle_beta   90.00
_cell.angle_gamma   90.00
#
_symmetry.space_group_name_H-M   'P 1'
#
loop_
_entity.id
_entity.type
_entity.pdbx_description
1 polymer ?
#
loop_
_entity_poly.entity_id
_entity_poly.type
_entity_poly.pdbx_seq_one_letter_code
_entity_poly.pdbx_strand_id
1 'polypeptide(L)'
;MAAACGETSDEDLEDEAGDEQAHMAIEESDDEQEYIGTVKRIGSKLPHTFEGRRTEKEEEEEKVAENMKITICLLSCFLALLFTPTFAIKKSYVVYMGAHSHGKDASSIDFDRVTDSHHEFLGSHLGSIEKAKDAIFYSYTRHINGFAAMLEDEEAAALSKHPGVVSVFLNKGKELHTTRSWNFLGLEHDGIIHESSLWKKAKFGEDIIIGNIDSGVWPESESFSDEGTGPIPSRWKGTCQHGTDASFRCNRKLIGARYFINGFAAAAGALINSSFYTPRDTLGHGSHTLSTAGGNFVEGANIFGYGNGTAKGGSPRARVAAYKACWPPIIPSDSCTDADVLAAFDMAIHDGVDVLSVSMGGLPVPYVNDSIAIGSFHAVKHGIVVVTSGGNSGAFPGTIANTAPWLITVGASTIDRVFASYVILGNNKRYRGVSLATEAVPHGKSFPIITGASAKLANATDLAA
;
A
#
# COMPACT_ATOMS: atom_id res chain seq x y z
N MET A 1 25.10 -25.87 25.96
CA MET A 1 24.63 -25.97 27.36
C MET A 1 23.20 -25.42 27.33
N ALA A 2 22.10 -26.17 27.16
CA ALA A 2 21.68 -27.58 27.28
C ALA A 2 21.09 -28.10 25.92
N ALA A 3 21.27 -29.34 25.44
CA ALA A 3 20.74 -30.68 25.81
C ALA A 3 19.20 -30.82 25.58
N ALA A 4 18.74 -31.47 24.47
CA ALA A 4 18.31 -32.89 24.28
C ALA A 4 16.87 -33.16 24.79
N CYS A 5 15.92 -33.92 24.20
CA CYS A 5 15.87 -35.19 23.39
C CYS A 5 14.62 -35.14 22.43
N GLY A 6 14.50 -35.86 21.29
CA GLY A 6 14.19 -37.31 21.08
C GLY A 6 12.66 -37.56 21.12
N GLU A 7 11.92 -38.32 20.30
CA GLU A 7 12.14 -39.31 19.21
C GLU A 7 10.75 -39.67 18.54
N THR A 8 10.77 -40.14 17.28
CA THR A 8 9.93 -41.16 16.53
C THR A 8 8.40 -41.33 16.76
N SER A 9 7.51 -41.74 15.82
CA SER A 9 7.53 -42.83 14.79
C SER A 9 6.25 -42.81 13.90
N ASP A 10 6.38 -43.25 12.63
CA ASP A 10 5.58 -44.25 11.83
C ASP A 10 4.04 -44.08 11.67
N GLU A 11 3.30 -44.44 10.60
CA GLU A 11 3.35 -45.26 9.35
C GLU A 11 2.05 -44.88 8.54
N ASP A 12 2.05 -44.59 7.24
CA ASP A 12 1.81 -45.44 6.03
C ASP A 12 0.39 -46.05 5.78
N LEU A 13 0.06 -46.13 4.46
CA LEU A 13 -1.00 -46.88 3.72
C LEU A 13 -2.33 -46.15 3.43
N GLU A 14 -2.60 -45.68 2.20
CA GLU A 14 -3.05 -46.39 0.96
C GLU A 14 -4.46 -47.01 1.06
N ASP A 15 -5.39 -46.54 0.21
CA ASP A 15 -6.10 -47.41 -0.76
C ASP A 15 -7.01 -46.64 -1.74
N GLU A 16 -6.96 -47.10 -3.00
CA GLU A 16 -7.73 -46.68 -4.18
C GLU A 16 -9.15 -47.28 -4.23
N ALA A 17 -10.06 -46.59 -4.93
CA ALA A 17 -11.12 -47.13 -5.81
C ALA A 17 -11.88 -45.94 -6.45
N GLY A 18 -12.15 -45.79 -7.74
CA GLY A 18 -12.19 -46.74 -8.86
C GLY A 18 -13.64 -47.04 -9.26
N ASP A 19 -14.20 -46.28 -10.21
CA ASP A 19 -15.21 -46.65 -11.26
C ASP A 19 -15.80 -45.35 -11.89
N GLU A 20 -15.57 -45.01 -13.18
CA GLU A 20 -16.23 -45.52 -14.42
C GLU A 20 -17.76 -45.37 -14.40
N GLN A 21 -18.53 -44.86 -15.37
CA GLN A 21 -18.48 -44.36 -16.76
C GLN A 21 -19.79 -43.51 -16.89
N ALA A 22 -19.97 -42.53 -17.78
CA ALA A 22 -20.14 -42.71 -19.22
C ALA A 22 -20.37 -41.36 -19.94
N HIS A 23 -19.90 -41.34 -21.19
CA HIS A 23 -19.99 -40.32 -22.23
C HIS A 23 -21.41 -39.87 -22.64
N MET A 24 -21.54 -38.60 -23.06
CA MET A 24 -21.88 -38.27 -24.47
C MET A 24 -21.66 -36.78 -24.77
N ALA A 25 -21.00 -36.52 -25.91
CA ALA A 25 -20.73 -35.23 -26.52
C ALA A 25 -21.89 -34.73 -27.39
N ILE A 26 -21.84 -33.44 -27.77
CA ILE A 26 -22.22 -32.75 -29.04
C ILE A 26 -22.40 -31.26 -28.66
N GLU A 27 -21.44 -30.38 -28.93
CA GLU A 27 -21.20 -29.61 -30.17
C GLU A 27 -22.28 -28.56 -30.54
N GLU A 28 -21.85 -27.29 -30.45
CA GLU A 28 -22.04 -26.14 -31.33
C GLU A 28 -23.44 -25.54 -31.65
N SER A 29 -23.54 -24.24 -31.38
CA SER A 29 -23.67 -23.14 -32.37
C SER A 29 -24.74 -22.09 -32.07
N ASP A 30 -24.34 -20.84 -32.33
CA ASP A 30 -25.02 -19.58 -32.10
C ASP A 30 -26.13 -19.25 -33.13
N ASP A 31 -26.90 -18.21 -32.77
CA ASP A 31 -27.37 -17.09 -33.60
C ASP A 31 -28.81 -16.99 -34.17
N GLU A 32 -29.22 -15.72 -34.23
CA GLU A 32 -30.24 -15.02 -35.04
C GLU A 32 -31.67 -14.70 -34.52
N GLN A 33 -31.80 -13.47 -34.00
CA GLN A 33 -32.66 -12.34 -34.42
C GLN A 33 -34.03 -12.52 -35.15
N GLU A 34 -35.04 -11.88 -34.53
CA GLU A 34 -36.05 -10.92 -35.06
C GLU A 34 -37.09 -11.26 -36.18
N TYR A 35 -38.35 -10.82 -35.92
CA TYR A 35 -39.20 -9.93 -36.77
C TYR A 35 -40.66 -10.36 -37.11
N ILE A 36 -41.59 -9.37 -36.97
CA ILE A 36 -42.96 -9.19 -37.55
C ILE A 36 -44.13 -9.99 -36.95
N GLY A 37 -45.35 -9.49 -36.62
CA GLY A 37 -46.01 -8.18 -36.77
C GLY A 37 -47.50 -8.32 -37.21
N THR A 38 -48.42 -7.66 -36.48
CA THR A 38 -49.74 -7.11 -36.94
C THR A 38 -50.96 -8.04 -37.11
N VAL A 39 -52.11 -7.71 -36.47
CA VAL A 39 -53.45 -7.44 -37.08
C VAL A 39 -54.45 -6.92 -36.03
N LYS A 40 -55.32 -6.01 -36.52
CA LYS A 40 -56.26 -5.06 -35.91
C LYS A 40 -57.65 -5.65 -35.55
N ARG A 41 -58.27 -5.07 -34.50
CA ARG A 41 -59.66 -4.51 -34.37
C ARG A 41 -60.86 -5.32 -34.91
N ILE A 42 -61.91 -5.48 -34.07
CA ILE A 42 -63.34 -5.15 -34.27
C ILE A 42 -64.10 -5.50 -32.98
N GLY A 43 -65.08 -4.68 -32.58
CA GLY A 43 -65.84 -4.86 -31.35
C GLY A 43 -67.34 -5.17 -31.52
N SER A 44 -67.97 -5.30 -30.36
CA SER A 44 -69.37 -4.95 -30.02
C SER A 44 -70.49 -6.02 -30.06
N LYS A 45 -71.24 -6.01 -28.94
CA LYS A 45 -72.68 -6.31 -28.69
C LYS A 45 -73.11 -7.66 -28.04
N LEU A 46 -73.58 -7.49 -26.78
CA LEU A 46 -74.60 -8.19 -25.93
C LEU A 46 -75.77 -8.93 -26.65
N PRO A 47 -76.70 -9.66 -25.96
CA PRO A 47 -76.96 -9.79 -24.49
C PRO A 47 -77.30 -11.20 -23.91
N HIS A 48 -77.38 -11.25 -22.55
CA HIS A 48 -78.27 -11.98 -21.60
C HIS A 48 -78.80 -13.39 -21.95
N THR A 49 -78.79 -14.45 -21.12
CA THR A 49 -79.14 -14.63 -19.68
C THR A 49 -78.72 -16.05 -19.23
N PHE A 50 -78.27 -16.26 -17.99
CA PHE A 50 -78.93 -17.09 -16.96
C PHE A 50 -78.01 -17.22 -15.75
N GLU A 51 -78.43 -16.61 -14.65
CA GLU A 51 -77.72 -16.49 -13.38
C GLU A 51 -78.07 -17.70 -12.52
N GLY A 52 -77.15 -18.68 -12.44
CA GLY A 52 -77.19 -19.72 -11.43
C GLY A 52 -76.73 -19.13 -10.11
N ARG A 53 -77.65 -18.95 -9.17
CA ARG A 53 -77.40 -18.45 -7.81
C ARG A 53 -76.47 -19.43 -7.07
N ARG A 54 -75.16 -19.17 -7.06
CA ARG A 54 -74.22 -19.80 -6.12
C ARG A 54 -74.69 -19.47 -4.71
N THR A 55 -74.60 -20.45 -3.84
CA THR A 55 -74.93 -20.24 -2.43
C THR A 55 -73.82 -19.39 -1.80
N GLU A 56 -74.14 -18.51 -0.84
CA GLU A 56 -73.15 -17.66 -0.13
C GLU A 56 -71.94 -18.47 0.38
N LYS A 57 -72.17 -19.75 0.69
CA LYS A 57 -71.15 -20.70 1.14
C LYS A 57 -70.11 -21.06 0.07
N GLU A 58 -70.51 -21.18 -1.21
CA GLU A 58 -69.59 -21.48 -2.31
C GLU A 58 -68.74 -20.24 -2.68
N GLU A 59 -69.30 -19.04 -2.58
CA GLU A 59 -68.53 -17.79 -2.72
C GLU A 59 -67.54 -17.57 -1.57
N GLU A 60 -67.90 -18.00 -0.35
CA GLU A 60 -67.01 -17.95 0.81
C GLU A 60 -65.83 -18.93 0.67
N GLU A 61 -66.08 -20.17 0.24
CA GLU A 61 -65.04 -21.17 0.04
C GLU A 61 -64.08 -20.78 -1.10
N GLU A 62 -64.59 -20.18 -2.19
CA GLU A 62 -63.76 -19.67 -3.29
C GLU A 62 -62.87 -18.50 -2.85
N LYS A 63 -63.41 -17.57 -2.04
CA LYS A 63 -62.63 -16.48 -1.43
C LYS A 63 -61.55 -16.98 -0.48
N VAL A 64 -61.83 -18.03 0.31
CA VAL A 64 -60.84 -18.64 1.20
C VAL A 64 -59.71 -19.27 0.38
N ALA A 65 -60.03 -19.98 -0.70
CA ALA A 65 -59.04 -20.58 -1.59
C ALA A 65 -58.18 -19.52 -2.31
N GLU A 66 -58.78 -18.41 -2.75
CA GLU A 66 -58.07 -17.30 -3.39
C GLU A 66 -57.15 -16.57 -2.40
N ASN A 67 -57.64 -16.28 -1.19
CA ASN A 67 -56.83 -15.70 -0.11
C ASN A 67 -55.67 -16.62 0.31
N MET A 68 -55.88 -17.95 0.31
CA MET A 68 -54.82 -18.92 0.58
C MET A 68 -53.74 -18.90 -0.50
N LYS A 69 -54.12 -18.80 -1.79
CA LYS A 69 -53.16 -18.67 -2.91
C LYS A 69 -52.38 -17.36 -2.85
N ILE A 70 -53.05 -16.25 -2.54
CA ILE A 70 -52.40 -14.94 -2.35
C ILE A 70 -51.42 -15.02 -1.19
N THR A 71 -51.82 -15.63 -0.07
CA THR A 71 -50.95 -15.80 1.10
C THR A 71 -49.72 -16.65 0.76
N ILE A 72 -49.88 -17.74 0.02
CA ILE A 72 -48.76 -18.58 -0.42
C ILE A 72 -47.84 -17.80 -1.37
N CYS A 73 -48.37 -17.08 -2.36
CA CYS A 73 -47.56 -16.24 -3.26
C CYS A 73 -46.81 -15.13 -2.50
N LEU A 74 -47.46 -14.48 -1.54
CA LEU A 74 -46.82 -13.48 -0.69
C LEU A 74 -45.73 -14.11 0.18
N LEU A 75 -45.96 -15.32 0.72
CA LEU A 75 -44.94 -16.07 1.47
C LEU A 75 -43.75 -16.43 0.57
N SER A 76 -43.99 -16.89 -0.66
CA SER A 76 -42.96 -17.21 -1.65
C SER A 76 -42.12 -15.99 -2.03
N CYS A 77 -42.77 -14.85 -2.30
CA CYS A 77 -42.09 -13.58 -2.58
C CYS A 77 -41.32 -13.06 -1.37
N PHE A 78 -41.87 -13.22 -0.15
CA PHE A 78 -41.19 -12.86 1.08
C PHE A 78 -39.96 -13.75 1.32
N LEU A 79 -40.06 -15.06 1.03
CA LEU A 79 -38.93 -15.99 1.13
C LEU A 79 -37.84 -15.65 0.10
N ALA A 80 -38.21 -15.27 -1.13
CA ALA A 80 -37.25 -14.82 -2.14
C ALA A 80 -36.55 -13.50 -1.76
N LEU A 81 -37.25 -12.59 -1.07
CA LEU A 81 -36.67 -11.34 -0.54
C LEU A 81 -35.74 -11.56 0.67
N LEU A 82 -35.84 -12.69 1.36
CA LEU A 82 -34.90 -13.07 2.43
C LEU A 82 -33.57 -13.64 1.88
N PHE A 83 -33.54 -14.06 0.61
CA PHE A 83 -32.31 -14.42 -0.09
C PHE A 83 -31.76 -13.19 -0.82
N THR A 84 -31.10 -12.29 -0.09
CA THR A 84 -30.14 -11.39 -0.74
C THR A 84 -28.96 -12.24 -1.23
N PRO A 85 -28.57 -12.17 -2.52
CA PRO A 85 -27.31 -12.77 -2.93
C PRO A 85 -26.21 -12.03 -2.18
N THR A 86 -25.60 -12.67 -1.19
CA THR A 86 -24.32 -12.24 -0.64
C THR A 86 -23.30 -12.39 -1.76
N PHE A 87 -23.10 -11.33 -2.55
CA PHE A 87 -21.88 -11.21 -3.32
C PHE A 87 -20.74 -11.14 -2.30
N ALA A 88 -19.96 -12.21 -2.21
CA ALA A 88 -18.79 -12.24 -1.36
C ALA A 88 -17.84 -11.11 -1.81
N ILE A 89 -17.56 -10.18 -0.90
CA ILE A 89 -16.75 -9.00 -1.19
C ILE A 89 -15.28 -9.44 -1.16
N LYS A 90 -14.64 -9.44 -2.33
CA LYS A 90 -13.21 -9.69 -2.45
C LYS A 90 -12.40 -8.51 -1.89
N LYS A 91 -11.34 -8.82 -1.15
CA LYS A 91 -10.37 -7.85 -0.59
C LYS A 91 -8.95 -8.21 -1.03
N SER A 92 -8.05 -7.24 -0.90
CA SER A 92 -6.64 -7.42 -1.24
C SER A 92 -5.89 -8.08 -0.08
N TYR A 93 -5.32 -9.27 -0.34
CA TYR A 93 -4.55 -10.05 0.62
C TYR A 93 -3.14 -10.31 0.11
N VAL A 94 -2.19 -10.41 1.05
CA VAL A 94 -0.84 -10.94 0.81
C VAL A 94 -0.77 -12.36 1.36
N VAL A 95 -0.38 -13.32 0.50
CA VAL A 95 -0.10 -14.72 0.85
C VAL A 95 1.41 -14.90 0.86
N TYR A 96 1.99 -15.07 2.05
CA TYR A 96 3.43 -15.23 2.23
C TYR A 96 3.78 -16.70 2.47
N MET A 97 4.71 -17.23 1.67
CA MET A 97 5.13 -18.63 1.63
C MET A 97 6.61 -18.82 2.03
N GLY A 98 7.28 -17.77 2.49
CA GLY A 98 8.66 -17.84 3.00
C GLY A 98 9.71 -17.32 2.01
N ALA A 99 10.81 -18.06 1.87
CA ALA A 99 11.92 -17.74 0.96
C ALA A 99 11.90 -18.69 -0.24
N HIS A 100 12.35 -18.23 -1.40
CA HIS A 100 12.65 -19.15 -2.50
C HIS A 100 13.87 -20.00 -2.20
N SER A 101 13.86 -21.24 -2.72
CA SER A 101 14.98 -22.18 -2.60
C SER A 101 16.04 -21.98 -3.68
N HIS A 102 15.74 -21.21 -4.73
CA HIS A 102 16.68 -20.93 -5.81
C HIS A 102 17.77 -19.91 -5.38
N GLY A 103 18.99 -20.12 -5.86
CA GLY A 103 20.17 -19.33 -5.47
C GLY A 103 20.27 -17.94 -6.10
N LYS A 104 21.38 -17.24 -5.84
CA LYS A 104 21.66 -15.89 -6.37
C LYS A 104 21.73 -15.82 -7.91
N ASP A 105 21.90 -16.95 -8.57
CA ASP A 105 22.07 -17.08 -10.03
C ASP A 105 20.78 -17.50 -10.75
N ALA A 106 19.62 -17.37 -10.10
CA ALA A 106 18.32 -17.67 -10.70
C ALA A 106 18.09 -16.83 -11.97
N SER A 107 17.69 -17.52 -13.04
CA SER A 107 17.44 -16.97 -14.37
C SER A 107 16.00 -16.47 -14.51
N SER A 108 15.69 -15.80 -15.63
CA SER A 108 14.30 -15.40 -15.94
C SER A 108 13.36 -16.61 -16.02
N ILE A 109 13.85 -17.74 -16.53
CA ILE A 109 13.07 -18.99 -16.63
C ILE A 109 12.70 -19.49 -15.22
N ASP A 110 13.59 -19.33 -14.24
CA ASP A 110 13.30 -19.72 -12.85
C ASP A 110 12.20 -18.83 -12.26
N PHE A 111 12.24 -17.52 -12.51
CA PHE A 111 11.20 -16.58 -12.07
C PHE A 111 9.85 -16.81 -12.74
N ASP A 112 9.85 -17.20 -14.02
CA ASP A 112 8.63 -17.57 -14.75
C ASP A 112 8.02 -18.85 -14.17
N ARG A 113 8.86 -19.87 -13.89
CA ARG A 113 8.41 -21.11 -13.22
C ARG A 113 7.85 -20.86 -11.82
N VAL A 114 8.43 -19.93 -11.07
CA VAL A 114 7.87 -19.50 -9.77
C VAL A 114 6.50 -18.87 -9.96
N THR A 115 6.35 -18.00 -10.95
CA THR A 115 5.05 -17.38 -11.26
C THR A 115 4.00 -18.42 -11.64
N ASP A 116 4.36 -19.39 -12.48
CA ASP A 116 3.48 -20.51 -12.83
C ASP A 116 3.12 -21.33 -11.59
N SER A 117 4.07 -21.60 -10.69
CA SER A 117 3.80 -22.31 -9.44
C SER A 117 2.84 -21.55 -8.51
N HIS A 118 2.90 -20.21 -8.47
CA HIS A 118 1.95 -19.39 -7.72
C HIS A 118 0.55 -19.47 -8.32
N HIS A 119 0.45 -19.44 -9.66
CA HIS A 119 -0.83 -19.59 -10.36
C HIS A 119 -1.44 -20.99 -10.17
N GLU A 120 -0.63 -22.05 -10.25
CA GLU A 120 -1.06 -23.42 -9.97
C GLU A 120 -1.50 -23.58 -8.51
N PHE A 121 -0.73 -23.01 -7.58
CA PHE A 121 -1.03 -23.07 -6.15
C PHE A 121 -2.34 -22.39 -5.80
N LEU A 122 -2.55 -21.14 -6.25
CA LEU A 122 -3.83 -20.47 -6.01
C LEU A 122 -4.95 -21.12 -6.84
N GLY A 123 -4.65 -21.59 -8.05
CA GLY A 123 -5.61 -22.22 -8.95
C GLY A 123 -6.19 -23.52 -8.37
N SER A 124 -5.40 -24.30 -7.63
CA SER A 124 -5.88 -25.49 -6.93
C SER A 124 -6.87 -25.17 -5.81
N HIS A 125 -6.81 -23.97 -5.22
CA HIS A 125 -7.73 -23.51 -4.18
C HIS A 125 -8.98 -22.83 -4.75
N LEU A 126 -8.84 -22.10 -5.87
CA LEU A 126 -9.95 -21.43 -6.56
C LEU A 126 -10.69 -22.31 -7.57
N GLY A 127 -10.16 -23.51 -7.83
CA GLY A 127 -10.66 -24.47 -8.83
C GLY A 127 -10.39 -24.10 -10.29
N SER A 128 -9.51 -23.12 -10.56
CA SER A 128 -9.13 -22.70 -11.92
C SER A 128 -7.84 -21.88 -11.92
N ILE A 129 -6.93 -22.19 -12.83
CA ILE A 129 -5.67 -21.46 -13.04
C ILE A 129 -5.95 -20.06 -13.60
N GLU A 130 -6.96 -19.92 -14.46
CA GLU A 130 -7.39 -18.65 -15.05
C GLU A 130 -7.90 -17.70 -13.96
N LYS A 131 -8.72 -18.19 -13.03
CA LYS A 131 -9.15 -17.40 -11.85
C LYS A 131 -7.97 -16.97 -11.00
N ALA A 132 -6.93 -17.81 -10.87
CA ALA A 132 -5.74 -17.46 -10.11
C ALA A 132 -4.90 -16.38 -10.80
N LYS A 133 -4.75 -16.46 -12.12
CA LYS A 133 -4.08 -15.41 -12.93
C LYS A 133 -4.80 -14.07 -12.84
N ASP A 134 -6.13 -14.09 -12.83
CA ASP A 134 -6.93 -12.87 -12.68
C ASP A 134 -6.89 -12.30 -11.25
N ALA A 135 -6.78 -13.17 -10.24
CA ALA A 135 -6.75 -12.76 -8.84
C ALA A 135 -5.38 -12.23 -8.41
N ILE A 136 -4.28 -12.82 -8.89
CA ILE A 136 -2.91 -12.47 -8.52
C ILE A 136 -2.47 -11.21 -9.26
N PHE A 137 -2.23 -10.13 -8.51
CA PHE A 137 -1.74 -8.87 -9.06
C PHE A 137 -0.26 -8.62 -8.74
N TYR A 138 0.35 -9.43 -7.85
CA TYR A 138 1.80 -9.56 -7.70
C TYR A 138 2.22 -10.99 -7.39
N SER A 139 3.22 -11.47 -8.11
CA SER A 139 3.97 -12.68 -7.82
C SER A 139 5.38 -12.28 -7.37
N TYR A 140 5.77 -12.58 -6.12
CA TYR A 140 7.12 -12.28 -5.62
C TYR A 140 8.04 -13.44 -6.01
N THR A 141 8.91 -13.23 -6.99
CA THR A 141 9.60 -14.35 -7.65
C THR A 141 11.08 -14.47 -7.30
N ARG A 142 11.67 -13.50 -6.58
CA ARG A 142 13.12 -13.45 -6.39
C ARG A 142 13.54 -13.94 -5.02
N HIS A 143 13.40 -13.13 -3.99
CA HIS A 143 13.88 -13.44 -2.64
C HIS A 143 12.75 -13.86 -1.71
N ILE A 144 11.59 -13.26 -1.90
CA ILE A 144 10.37 -13.50 -1.14
C ILE A 144 9.52 -14.50 -1.91
N ASN A 145 9.08 -15.58 -1.27
CA ASN A 145 8.12 -16.53 -1.84
C ASN A 145 6.70 -16.17 -1.38
N GLY A 146 5.79 -16.01 -2.33
CA GLY A 146 4.42 -15.59 -2.09
C GLY A 146 3.87 -14.69 -3.18
N PHE A 147 2.64 -14.25 -3.00
CA PHE A 147 1.93 -13.41 -3.95
C PHE A 147 0.92 -12.50 -3.24
N ALA A 148 0.42 -11.49 -3.93
CA ALA A 148 -0.73 -10.71 -3.50
C ALA A 148 -1.89 -10.87 -4.48
N ALA A 149 -3.08 -11.10 -3.93
CA ALA A 149 -4.26 -11.46 -4.71
C ALA A 149 -5.56 -10.85 -4.15
N MET A 150 -6.56 -10.72 -5.02
CA MET A 150 -7.94 -10.36 -4.64
C MET A 150 -8.72 -11.61 -4.28
N LEU A 151 -9.03 -11.78 -2.98
CA LEU A 151 -9.62 -12.99 -2.42
C LEU A 151 -10.84 -12.67 -1.55
N GLU A 152 -11.76 -13.62 -1.46
CA GLU A 152 -12.81 -13.64 -0.43
C GLU A 152 -12.19 -13.99 0.94
N ASP A 153 -12.85 -13.58 2.02
CA ASP A 153 -12.33 -13.83 3.38
C ASP A 153 -12.21 -15.34 3.66
N GLU A 154 -13.13 -16.15 3.12
CA GLU A 154 -13.14 -17.60 3.21
C GLU A 154 -11.98 -18.25 2.43
N GLU A 155 -11.67 -17.73 1.23
CA GLU A 155 -10.55 -18.17 0.40
C GLU A 155 -9.21 -17.87 1.12
N ALA A 156 -9.06 -16.64 1.65
CA ALA A 156 -7.88 -16.24 2.42
C ALA A 156 -7.71 -17.10 3.70
N ALA A 157 -8.81 -17.41 4.39
CA ALA A 157 -8.80 -18.27 5.56
C ALA A 157 -8.45 -19.73 5.21
N ALA A 158 -8.90 -20.25 4.07
CA ALA A 158 -8.54 -21.59 3.60
C ALA A 158 -7.04 -21.67 3.28
N LEU A 159 -6.50 -20.70 2.53
CA LEU A 159 -5.08 -20.61 2.20
C LEU A 159 -4.19 -20.53 3.45
N SER A 160 -4.62 -19.80 4.48
CA SER A 160 -3.87 -19.67 5.74
C SER A 160 -3.62 -20.98 6.49
N LYS A 161 -4.37 -22.05 6.16
CA LYS A 161 -4.24 -23.38 6.79
C LYS A 161 -3.28 -24.30 6.04
N HIS A 162 -2.82 -23.91 4.85
CA HIS A 162 -1.96 -24.76 4.03
C HIS A 162 -0.53 -24.80 4.59
N PRO A 163 0.13 -25.98 4.69
CA PRO A 163 1.45 -26.12 5.32
C PRO A 163 2.57 -25.35 4.61
N GLY A 164 2.42 -25.07 3.32
CA GLY A 164 3.33 -24.23 2.53
C GLY A 164 3.11 -22.73 2.64
N VAL A 165 2.09 -22.29 3.40
CA VAL A 165 1.77 -20.86 3.61
C VAL A 165 2.18 -20.48 5.01
N VAL A 166 3.07 -19.49 5.13
CA VAL A 166 3.54 -18.96 6.41
C VAL A 166 2.49 -18.04 7.02
N SER A 167 1.83 -17.25 6.19
CA SER A 167 0.76 -16.33 6.61
C SER A 167 -0.09 -15.81 5.45
N VAL A 168 -1.29 -15.37 5.78
CA VAL A 168 -2.17 -14.59 4.91
C VAL A 168 -2.66 -13.37 5.68
N PHE A 169 -2.52 -12.18 5.12
CA PHE A 169 -2.91 -10.94 5.81
C PHE A 169 -3.46 -9.88 4.86
N LEU A 170 -4.37 -9.06 5.39
CA LEU A 170 -4.98 -7.96 4.65
C LEU A 170 -3.95 -6.89 4.33
N ASN A 171 -3.98 -6.41 3.10
CA ASN A 171 -3.14 -5.33 2.58
C ASN A 171 -3.50 -3.96 3.23
N LYS A 172 -2.57 -3.27 3.92
CA LYS A 172 -2.82 -2.00 4.67
C LYS A 172 -1.73 -0.92 4.42
N GLY A 173 -2.06 0.38 4.49
CA GLY A 173 -1.12 1.52 4.28
C GLY A 173 -0.40 2.12 5.52
N LYS A 174 0.55 3.08 5.28
CA LYS A 174 1.61 3.55 6.22
C LYS A 174 1.96 5.08 6.15
N GLU A 175 2.64 5.70 7.16
CA GLU A 175 2.93 7.19 7.35
C GLU A 175 4.43 7.69 7.32
N LEU A 176 4.74 9.01 7.34
CA LEU A 176 5.94 9.70 6.72
C LEU A 176 6.66 10.89 7.55
N HIS A 177 8.04 11.07 7.67
CA HIS A 177 8.86 12.03 8.56
C HIS A 177 10.15 12.81 7.99
N THR A 178 10.81 13.81 8.72
CA THR A 178 11.68 14.96 8.18
C THR A 178 13.10 15.43 8.80
N THR A 179 13.64 16.71 8.60
CA THR A 179 15.07 17.28 8.48
C THR A 179 15.72 18.34 9.51
N ARG A 180 17.08 18.66 9.37
CA ARG A 180 18.14 19.55 10.04
C ARG A 180 19.21 18.85 10.92
N SER A 181 19.22 17.56 10.90
CA SER A 181 20.01 16.67 11.75
C SER A 181 21.54 16.85 11.78
N TRP A 182 22.26 17.12 10.69
CA TRP A 182 23.67 16.72 10.61
C TRP A 182 24.71 17.57 11.37
N ASN A 183 24.53 18.89 11.44
CA ASN A 183 25.40 19.75 12.28
C ASN A 183 25.17 19.44 13.76
N PHE A 184 23.91 19.25 14.16
CA PHE A 184 23.53 18.83 15.52
C PHE A 184 24.15 17.49 15.91
N LEU A 185 24.34 16.57 14.94
CA LEU A 185 25.01 15.28 15.14
C LEU A 185 26.56 15.37 15.13
N GLY A 186 27.13 16.56 14.99
CA GLY A 186 28.58 16.79 15.07
C GLY A 186 29.38 16.31 13.86
N LEU A 187 28.73 16.06 12.71
CA LEU A 187 29.42 15.68 11.47
C LEU A 187 30.18 16.87 10.83
N GLU A 188 29.81 18.09 11.22
CA GLU A 188 30.46 19.34 10.90
C GLU A 188 30.25 20.34 12.04
N HIS A 189 31.05 21.40 12.08
CA HIS A 189 30.88 22.53 12.98
C HIS A 189 30.92 23.83 12.18
N ASP A 190 29.83 24.60 12.21
CA ASP A 190 29.68 25.86 11.44
C ASP A 190 30.04 25.74 9.94
N GLY A 191 29.65 24.63 9.32
CA GLY A 191 29.94 24.34 7.91
C GLY A 191 31.35 23.81 7.63
N ILE A 192 32.19 23.66 8.66
CA ILE A 192 33.54 23.13 8.56
C ILE A 192 33.54 21.63 8.88
N ILE A 193 34.06 20.82 7.95
CA ILE A 193 34.15 19.37 8.07
C ILE A 193 35.55 18.97 8.53
N HIS A 194 35.69 18.60 9.80
CA HIS A 194 36.96 18.14 10.37
C HIS A 194 37.41 16.79 9.80
N GLU A 195 38.73 16.57 9.68
CA GLU A 195 39.32 15.29 9.23
C GLU A 195 38.86 14.06 10.05
N SER A 196 38.57 14.27 11.33
CA SER A 196 38.07 13.22 12.23
C SER A 196 36.59 12.86 12.00
N SER A 197 35.85 13.67 11.23
CA SER A 197 34.43 13.47 10.94
C SER A 197 34.18 12.12 10.27
N LEU A 198 33.08 11.47 10.65
CA LEU A 198 32.63 10.23 10.01
C LEU A 198 32.42 10.41 8.51
N TRP A 199 32.02 11.61 8.07
CA TRP A 199 31.92 11.92 6.64
C TRP A 199 33.25 11.74 5.92
N LYS A 200 34.35 12.30 6.42
CA LYS A 200 35.66 12.14 5.76
C LYS A 200 36.15 10.69 5.85
N LYS A 201 35.99 10.05 7.02
CA LYS A 201 36.38 8.64 7.21
C LYS A 201 35.63 7.67 6.29
N ALA A 202 34.34 7.91 6.07
CA ALA A 202 33.49 7.11 5.19
C ALA A 202 33.43 7.65 3.75
N LYS A 203 34.29 8.61 3.39
CA LYS A 203 34.30 9.27 2.07
C LYS A 203 32.91 9.77 1.63
N PHE A 204 32.12 10.27 2.57
CA PHE A 204 30.76 10.77 2.38
C PHE A 204 29.79 9.73 1.79
N GLY A 205 30.10 8.43 1.95
CA GLY A 205 29.33 7.33 1.40
C GLY A 205 29.57 7.07 -0.09
N GLU A 206 30.69 7.51 -0.65
CA GLU A 206 31.04 7.25 -2.06
C GLU A 206 30.88 5.76 -2.42
N ASP A 207 30.19 5.51 -3.54
CA ASP A 207 29.83 4.19 -4.10
C ASP A 207 28.96 3.28 -3.23
N ILE A 208 28.44 3.79 -2.10
CA ILE A 208 27.31 3.20 -1.38
C ILE A 208 26.01 3.57 -2.09
N ILE A 209 25.08 2.63 -2.15
CA ILE A 209 23.78 2.75 -2.79
C ILE A 209 22.70 2.69 -1.72
N ILE A 210 22.05 3.84 -1.50
CA ILE A 210 20.93 3.97 -0.58
C ILE A 210 19.63 3.81 -1.37
N GLY A 211 18.89 2.74 -1.08
CA GLY A 211 17.53 2.54 -1.56
C GLY A 211 16.51 3.19 -0.63
N ASN A 212 15.47 3.77 -1.20
CA ASN A 212 14.36 4.39 -0.49
C ASN A 212 13.06 3.73 -0.96
N ILE A 213 12.30 3.14 -0.04
CA ILE A 213 10.95 2.65 -0.32
C ILE A 213 9.98 3.68 0.24
N ASP A 214 9.25 4.40 -0.62
CA ASP A 214 8.48 5.60 -0.25
C ASP A 214 7.52 6.08 -1.37
N SER A 215 7.19 7.37 -1.44
CA SER A 215 6.30 8.00 -2.42
C SER A 215 6.95 8.36 -3.77
N GLY A 216 8.20 7.93 -3.97
CA GLY A 216 8.99 8.18 -5.17
C GLY A 216 10.03 9.27 -5.00
N VAL A 217 10.48 9.86 -6.10
CA VAL A 217 11.49 10.92 -6.09
C VAL A 217 11.18 12.03 -7.10
N TRP A 218 11.53 13.28 -6.76
CA TRP A 218 11.55 14.42 -7.67
C TRP A 218 12.96 14.61 -8.25
N PRO A 219 13.26 14.05 -9.45
CA PRO A 219 14.63 13.92 -9.94
C PRO A 219 15.32 15.26 -10.23
N GLU A 220 14.57 16.32 -10.52
CA GLU A 220 15.10 17.66 -10.81
C GLU A 220 15.52 18.43 -9.56
N SER A 221 15.35 17.86 -8.35
CA SER A 221 15.87 18.50 -7.14
C SER A 221 17.39 18.57 -7.19
N GLU A 222 17.95 19.73 -6.84
CA GLU A 222 19.41 19.92 -6.70
C GLU A 222 20.06 18.90 -5.73
N SER A 223 19.29 18.35 -4.79
CA SER A 223 19.76 17.28 -3.90
C SER A 223 20.12 15.99 -4.65
N PHE A 224 19.65 15.82 -5.88
CA PHE A 224 19.91 14.68 -6.74
C PHE A 224 20.72 15.04 -7.99
N SER A 225 21.33 16.23 -8.02
CA SER A 225 22.32 16.60 -9.04
C SER A 225 23.52 15.66 -8.99
N ASP A 226 24.00 15.25 -10.17
CA ASP A 226 25.17 14.38 -10.33
C ASP A 226 26.46 15.14 -10.65
N GLU A 227 26.47 16.44 -10.41
CA GLU A 227 27.68 17.25 -10.46
C GLU A 227 28.74 16.68 -9.49
N GLY A 228 29.97 16.55 -9.98
CA GLY A 228 31.08 15.96 -9.21
C GLY A 228 30.94 14.47 -8.90
N THR A 229 29.92 13.79 -9.44
CA THR A 229 29.67 12.37 -9.17
C THR A 229 30.34 11.47 -10.22
N GLY A 230 31.05 10.43 -9.78
CA GLY A 230 31.74 9.48 -10.65
C GLY A 230 30.80 8.56 -11.45
N PRO A 231 31.32 7.61 -12.26
CA PRO A 231 30.49 6.63 -12.98
C PRO A 231 29.67 5.76 -12.02
N ILE A 232 28.55 5.23 -12.48
CA ILE A 232 27.69 4.33 -11.68
C ILE A 232 28.48 3.06 -11.34
N PRO A 233 28.45 2.56 -10.08
CA PRO A 233 29.13 1.33 -9.71
C PRO A 233 28.70 0.14 -10.58
N SER A 234 29.65 -0.63 -11.10
CA SER A 234 29.38 -1.74 -12.04
C SER A 234 28.54 -2.89 -11.45
N ARG A 235 28.48 -2.99 -10.12
CA ARG A 235 27.63 -3.95 -9.41
C ARG A 235 26.15 -3.59 -9.42
N TRP A 236 25.78 -2.37 -9.78
CA TRP A 236 24.39 -1.91 -9.79
C TRP A 236 23.61 -2.62 -10.89
N LYS A 237 22.48 -3.24 -10.52
CA LYS A 237 21.61 -3.97 -11.45
C LYS A 237 20.27 -3.28 -11.69
N GLY A 238 20.00 -2.19 -10.96
CA GLY A 238 18.75 -1.47 -11.07
C GLY A 238 18.59 -0.69 -12.37
N THR A 239 17.36 -0.28 -12.63
CA THR A 239 17.00 0.45 -13.85
C THR A 239 16.31 1.77 -13.52
N CYS A 240 16.19 2.63 -14.52
CA CYS A 240 15.41 3.85 -14.44
C CYS A 240 14.11 3.68 -15.23
N GLN A 241 13.01 3.45 -14.52
CA GLN A 241 11.69 3.42 -15.14
C GLN A 241 11.19 4.85 -15.32
N HIS A 242 10.80 5.23 -16.54
CA HIS A 242 10.15 6.52 -16.76
C HIS A 242 8.61 6.42 -16.64
N GLY A 243 8.05 5.23 -16.89
CA GLY A 243 6.61 5.01 -16.92
C GLY A 243 5.91 5.92 -17.94
N THR A 244 4.82 6.56 -17.56
CA THR A 244 4.08 7.53 -18.37
C THR A 244 4.71 8.92 -18.40
N ASP A 245 5.69 9.20 -17.53
CA ASP A 245 6.42 10.45 -17.52
C ASP A 245 7.67 10.36 -18.42
N ALA A 246 7.49 10.71 -19.69
CA ALA A 246 8.58 10.74 -20.66
C ALA A 246 9.71 11.72 -20.30
N SER A 247 9.55 12.62 -19.33
CA SER A 247 10.59 13.55 -18.86
C SER A 247 11.44 12.96 -17.72
N PHE A 248 10.99 11.90 -17.06
CA PHE A 248 11.70 11.33 -15.91
C PHE A 248 13.05 10.73 -16.34
N ARG A 249 14.14 11.19 -15.72
CA ARG A 249 15.49 10.73 -16.00
C ARG A 249 16.26 10.47 -14.71
N CYS A 250 16.98 9.37 -14.70
CA CYS A 250 18.03 9.08 -13.73
C CYS A 250 19.36 9.66 -14.24
N ASN A 251 20.31 9.82 -13.33
CA ASN A 251 21.65 10.34 -13.61
C ASN A 251 22.68 9.54 -12.79
N ARG A 252 23.90 10.05 -12.60
CA ARG A 252 24.92 9.33 -11.82
C ARG A 252 24.70 9.42 -10.31
N LYS A 253 23.81 10.30 -9.82
CA LYS A 253 23.46 10.45 -8.40
C LYS A 253 22.21 9.64 -8.05
N LEU A 254 21.09 9.92 -8.70
CA LEU A 254 19.89 9.09 -8.70
C LEU A 254 20.05 8.03 -9.79
N ILE A 255 20.53 6.84 -9.40
CA ILE A 255 20.97 5.80 -10.34
C ILE A 255 19.87 4.81 -10.72
N GLY A 256 18.74 4.83 -10.02
CA GLY A 256 17.58 4.03 -10.37
C GLY A 256 16.30 4.55 -9.73
N ALA A 257 15.19 4.24 -10.39
CA ALA A 257 13.86 4.65 -9.98
C ALA A 257 12.86 3.62 -10.50
N ARG A 258 12.03 3.09 -9.60
CA ARG A 258 10.97 2.13 -9.90
C ARG A 258 9.69 2.52 -9.18
N TYR A 259 8.56 2.04 -9.66
CA TYR A 259 7.27 2.17 -8.97
C TYR A 259 6.50 0.85 -8.95
N PHE A 260 5.70 0.66 -7.91
CA PHE A 260 4.88 -0.52 -7.63
C PHE A 260 3.49 -0.03 -7.23
N ILE A 261 2.48 -0.35 -8.04
CA ILE A 261 1.14 0.21 -7.93
C ILE A 261 0.02 -0.84 -7.93
N ASN A 262 0.31 -2.09 -8.29
CA ASN A 262 -0.77 -3.05 -8.52
C ASN A 262 -1.54 -3.36 -7.22
N GLY A 263 -0.88 -3.27 -6.05
CA GLY A 263 -1.55 -3.45 -4.77
C GLY A 263 -2.50 -2.32 -4.45
N PHE A 264 -2.06 -1.09 -4.72
CA PHE A 264 -2.90 0.09 -4.65
C PHE A 264 -4.07 0.06 -5.65
N ALA A 265 -3.83 -0.38 -6.89
CA ALA A 265 -4.87 -0.55 -7.92
C ALA A 265 -5.92 -1.59 -7.54
N ALA A 266 -5.47 -2.70 -6.95
CA ALA A 266 -6.36 -3.75 -6.45
C ALA A 266 -7.25 -3.24 -5.30
N ALA A 267 -6.69 -2.44 -4.38
CA ALA A 267 -7.43 -1.87 -3.24
C ALA A 267 -8.40 -0.73 -3.64
N ALA A 268 -7.99 0.16 -4.56
CA ALA A 268 -8.77 1.32 -4.97
C ALA A 268 -9.92 1.01 -5.96
N GLY A 269 -9.93 -0.20 -6.53
CA GLY A 269 -10.73 -0.51 -7.72
C GLY A 269 -10.07 0.06 -8.99
N ALA A 270 -10.23 -0.62 -10.12
CA ALA A 270 -9.42 -0.51 -11.35
C ALA A 270 -9.28 0.89 -12.03
N LEU A 271 -9.82 1.97 -11.46
CA LEU A 271 -9.80 3.32 -12.01
C LEU A 271 -8.66 4.17 -11.43
N ILE A 272 -7.41 3.81 -11.73
CA ILE A 272 -6.25 4.66 -11.41
C ILE A 272 -5.85 5.49 -12.63
N ASN A 273 -5.71 6.80 -12.42
CA ASN A 273 -5.27 7.75 -13.43
C ASN A 273 -3.87 7.39 -13.97
N SER A 274 -3.66 7.49 -15.29
CA SER A 274 -2.38 7.23 -15.96
C SER A 274 -1.21 8.05 -15.41
N SER A 275 -1.49 9.18 -14.76
CA SER A 275 -0.51 10.03 -14.07
C SER A 275 0.20 9.35 -12.89
N PHE A 276 -0.32 8.23 -12.40
CA PHE A 276 0.30 7.49 -11.30
C PHE A 276 1.41 6.55 -11.78
N TYR A 277 1.45 6.15 -13.04
CA TYR A 277 2.41 5.16 -13.55
C TYR A 277 3.78 5.79 -13.82
N THR A 278 4.41 6.34 -12.79
CA THR A 278 5.74 6.97 -12.82
C THR A 278 6.34 6.94 -11.42
N PRO A 279 7.68 6.81 -11.29
CA PRO A 279 8.35 6.94 -10.00
C PRO A 279 8.44 8.38 -9.50
N ARG A 280 7.94 9.37 -10.27
CA ARG A 280 7.88 10.77 -9.84
C ARG A 280 7.10 10.91 -8.55
N ASP A 281 7.71 11.62 -7.59
CA ASP A 281 7.06 11.96 -6.34
C ASP A 281 6.07 13.10 -6.52
N THR A 282 4.80 12.87 -6.18
CA THR A 282 3.74 13.89 -6.18
C THR A 282 3.27 14.25 -4.77
N LEU A 283 3.80 13.56 -3.75
CA LEU A 283 3.49 13.80 -2.33
C LEU A 283 4.59 14.61 -1.65
N GLY A 284 5.84 14.44 -2.09
CA GLY A 284 7.03 15.16 -1.63
C GLY A 284 7.82 14.43 -0.55
N HIS A 285 7.24 13.41 0.08
CA HIS A 285 7.89 12.74 1.21
C HIS A 285 9.07 11.87 0.81
N GLY A 286 8.95 11.04 -0.23
CA GLY A 286 10.06 10.22 -0.71
C GLY A 286 11.26 11.06 -1.15
N SER A 287 11.00 12.20 -1.80
CA SER A 287 12.05 13.18 -2.12
C SER A 287 12.69 13.75 -0.86
N HIS A 288 11.90 14.02 0.17
CA HIS A 288 12.36 14.56 1.45
C HIS A 288 13.22 13.54 2.23
N THR A 289 12.77 12.29 2.36
CA THR A 289 13.49 11.24 3.09
C THR A 289 14.75 10.81 2.34
N LEU A 290 14.69 10.65 1.02
CA LEU A 290 15.83 10.27 0.22
C LEU A 290 16.91 11.37 0.18
N SER A 291 16.52 12.65 0.09
CA SER A 291 17.47 13.76 0.20
C SER A 291 18.05 13.88 1.63
N THR A 292 17.28 13.52 2.66
CA THR A 292 17.80 13.45 4.04
C THR A 292 18.84 12.34 4.20
N ALA A 293 18.63 11.17 3.59
CA ALA A 293 19.57 10.06 3.68
C ALA A 293 20.82 10.29 2.81
N GLY A 294 20.63 10.67 1.55
CA GLY A 294 21.67 10.68 0.53
C GLY A 294 21.65 11.90 -0.39
N GLY A 295 21.02 13.01 -0.04
CA GLY A 295 21.04 14.23 -0.85
C GLY A 295 22.42 14.88 -0.94
N ASN A 296 22.74 15.45 -2.09
CA ASN A 296 23.98 16.21 -2.33
C ASN A 296 23.98 17.52 -1.52
N PHE A 297 25.13 18.21 -1.51
CA PHE A 297 25.25 19.54 -0.93
C PHE A 297 24.48 20.56 -1.80
N VAL A 298 23.51 21.26 -1.21
CA VAL A 298 22.71 22.29 -1.86
C VAL A 298 22.82 23.59 -1.07
N GLU A 299 23.57 24.55 -1.58
CA GLU A 299 23.76 25.85 -0.95
C GLU A 299 22.50 26.72 -1.05
N GLY A 300 22.30 27.60 -0.05
CA GLY A 300 21.17 28.54 -0.03
C GLY A 300 19.78 27.88 0.15
N ALA A 301 19.73 26.59 0.49
CA ALA A 301 18.49 25.88 0.73
C ALA A 301 17.72 26.49 1.90
N ASN A 302 16.47 26.86 1.67
CA ASN A 302 15.58 27.46 2.65
C ASN A 302 14.12 27.21 2.27
N ILE A 303 13.21 27.34 3.25
CA ILE A 303 11.77 27.39 3.01
C ILE A 303 11.28 28.79 3.40
N PHE A 304 10.98 29.63 2.41
CA PHE A 304 10.56 31.03 2.61
C PHE A 304 11.52 31.85 3.51
N GLY A 305 12.82 31.61 3.38
CA GLY A 305 13.87 32.22 4.22
C GLY A 305 14.14 31.49 5.54
N TYR A 306 13.25 30.60 5.98
CA TYR A 306 13.47 29.79 7.17
C TYR A 306 14.48 28.67 6.91
N GLY A 307 15.37 28.47 7.88
CA GLY A 307 16.34 27.37 7.84
C GLY A 307 17.44 27.53 6.80
N ASN A 308 17.70 28.77 6.35
CA ASN A 308 18.72 29.09 5.37
C ASN A 308 20.09 28.48 5.72
N GLY A 309 20.70 27.82 4.74
CA GLY A 309 22.00 27.17 4.87
C GLY A 309 22.25 26.19 3.73
N THR A 310 23.17 25.25 3.95
CA THR A 310 23.44 24.17 2.99
C THR A 310 22.68 22.92 3.39
N ALA A 311 21.70 22.50 2.59
CA ALA A 311 21.05 21.20 2.73
C ALA A 311 21.99 20.08 2.26
N LYS A 312 21.94 18.93 2.91
CA LYS A 312 22.79 17.76 2.63
C LYS A 312 22.25 16.52 3.33
N GLY A 313 22.48 15.37 2.72
CA GLY A 313 22.13 14.08 3.30
C GLY A 313 23.13 13.60 4.35
N GLY A 314 22.79 12.50 5.02
CA GLY A 314 23.70 11.79 5.92
C GLY A 314 24.90 11.17 5.20
N SER A 315 24.73 10.83 3.92
CA SER A 315 25.81 10.40 3.01
C SER A 315 25.75 11.17 1.69
N PRO A 316 26.31 12.40 1.64
CA PRO A 316 26.14 13.28 0.48
C PRO A 316 26.70 12.76 -0.85
N ARG A 317 27.68 11.84 -0.83
CA ARG A 317 28.27 11.22 -2.03
C ARG A 317 27.76 9.81 -2.32
N ALA A 318 26.81 9.31 -1.54
CA ALA A 318 26.14 8.05 -1.86
C ALA A 318 25.33 8.17 -3.15
N ARG A 319 25.17 7.04 -3.85
CA ARG A 319 24.16 6.88 -4.89
C ARG A 319 22.81 6.67 -4.23
N VAL A 320 21.75 7.11 -4.89
CA VAL A 320 20.38 6.94 -4.40
C VAL A 320 19.53 6.21 -5.44
N ALA A 321 18.62 5.36 -4.95
CA ALA A 321 17.63 4.67 -5.76
C ALA A 321 16.25 4.76 -5.11
N ALA A 322 15.24 5.14 -5.89
CA ALA A 322 13.87 5.32 -5.41
C ALA A 322 12.97 4.15 -5.80
N TYR A 323 12.26 3.58 -4.84
CA TYR A 323 11.29 2.51 -5.01
C TYR A 323 9.94 3.03 -4.51
N LYS A 324 9.14 3.55 -5.44
CA LYS A 324 7.83 4.12 -5.13
C LYS A 324 6.83 3.01 -4.85
N ALA A 325 6.46 2.83 -3.59
CA ALA A 325 5.42 1.91 -3.13
C ALA A 325 4.28 2.65 -2.41
N CYS A 326 4.40 3.97 -2.25
CA CYS A 326 3.40 4.82 -1.64
C CYS A 326 2.74 5.76 -2.66
N TRP A 327 1.44 5.96 -2.47
CA TRP A 327 0.52 6.66 -3.35
C TRP A 327 -0.34 7.63 -2.53
N PRO A 328 -0.81 8.74 -3.14
CA PRO A 328 -1.78 9.61 -2.50
C PRO A 328 -3.00 8.82 -2.04
N PRO A 329 -3.45 8.95 -0.76
CA PRO A 329 -4.55 8.16 -0.24
C PRO A 329 -5.86 8.52 -0.95
N ILE A 330 -6.43 7.57 -1.70
CA ILE A 330 -7.78 7.69 -2.30
C ILE A 330 -8.84 7.08 -1.37
N ILE A 331 -8.40 6.21 -0.45
CA ILE A 331 -9.18 5.60 0.64
C ILE A 331 -8.47 5.94 1.96
N PRO A 332 -9.17 6.18 3.08
CA PRO A 332 -8.53 6.37 4.37
C PRO A 332 -7.64 5.16 4.70
N SER A 333 -6.34 5.42 4.89
CA SER A 333 -5.28 4.50 5.34
C SER A 333 -4.52 3.60 4.32
N ASP A 334 -4.71 3.74 3.01
CA ASP A 334 -4.08 2.84 2.00
C ASP A 334 -3.02 3.50 1.10
N SER A 335 -2.21 4.41 1.62
CA SER A 335 -1.16 5.07 0.82
C SER A 335 -0.08 4.09 0.36
N CYS A 336 0.40 3.18 1.22
CA CYS A 336 1.54 2.30 0.94
C CYS A 336 1.16 0.85 1.14
N THR A 337 0.67 0.18 0.10
CA THR A 337 0.11 -1.15 0.29
C THR A 337 1.21 -2.18 0.61
N ASP A 338 0.96 -3.11 1.54
CA ASP A 338 1.87 -4.20 1.90
C ASP A 338 2.37 -4.97 0.67
N ALA A 339 1.53 -5.11 -0.36
CA ALA A 339 1.91 -5.78 -1.59
C ALA A 339 2.93 -4.99 -2.44
N ASP A 340 2.69 -3.69 -2.62
CA ASP A 340 3.64 -2.80 -3.31
C ASP A 340 4.96 -2.69 -2.52
N VAL A 341 4.89 -2.69 -1.19
CA VAL A 341 6.06 -2.65 -0.29
C VAL A 341 6.92 -3.91 -0.42
N LEU A 342 6.32 -5.11 -0.41
CA LEU A 342 7.08 -6.35 -0.61
C LEU A 342 7.73 -6.41 -1.99
N ALA A 343 7.01 -5.99 -3.04
CA ALA A 343 7.57 -5.92 -4.40
C ALA A 343 8.76 -4.95 -4.47
N ALA A 344 8.68 -3.82 -3.77
CA ALA A 344 9.77 -2.87 -3.66
C ALA A 344 11.00 -3.44 -2.93
N PHE A 345 10.81 -4.15 -1.82
CA PHE A 345 11.90 -4.86 -1.12
C PHE A 345 12.56 -5.89 -2.04
N ASP A 346 11.77 -6.75 -2.68
CA ASP A 346 12.27 -7.82 -3.54
C ASP A 346 13.15 -7.26 -4.67
N MET A 347 12.69 -6.17 -5.31
CA MET A 347 13.45 -5.49 -6.36
C MET A 347 14.67 -4.73 -5.85
N ALA A 348 14.61 -4.11 -4.67
CA ALA A 348 15.75 -3.41 -4.11
C ALA A 348 16.90 -4.36 -3.73
N ILE A 349 16.56 -5.53 -3.19
CA ILE A 349 17.53 -6.61 -2.90
C ILE A 349 18.19 -7.07 -4.21
N HIS A 350 17.38 -7.34 -5.24
CA HIS A 350 17.88 -7.75 -6.55
C HIS A 350 18.80 -6.71 -7.19
N ASP A 351 18.39 -5.44 -7.15
CA ASP A 351 19.14 -4.34 -7.77
C ASP A 351 20.49 -4.08 -7.09
N GLY A 352 20.64 -4.55 -5.83
CA GLY A 352 21.90 -4.55 -5.09
C GLY A 352 22.15 -3.28 -4.28
N VAL A 353 21.11 -2.74 -3.63
CA VAL A 353 21.25 -1.64 -2.65
C VAL A 353 22.04 -2.11 -1.42
N ASP A 354 22.74 -1.21 -0.74
CA ASP A 354 23.49 -1.56 0.50
C ASP A 354 22.72 -1.22 1.76
N VAL A 355 21.90 -0.17 1.70
CA VAL A 355 21.08 0.32 2.80
C VAL A 355 19.69 0.64 2.28
N LEU A 356 18.67 0.20 3.00
CA LEU A 356 17.28 0.56 2.77
C LEU A 356 16.78 1.52 3.85
N SER A 357 16.31 2.67 3.40
CA SER A 357 15.58 3.64 4.22
C SER A 357 14.09 3.50 3.96
N VAL A 358 13.33 3.07 4.97
CA VAL A 358 11.90 2.77 4.87
C VAL A 358 11.16 3.60 5.91
N SER A 359 10.79 4.82 5.52
CA SER A 359 10.15 5.79 6.41
C SER A 359 8.64 5.61 6.41
N MET A 360 8.21 4.39 6.76
CA MET A 360 6.82 4.01 6.84
C MET A 360 6.60 2.90 7.87
N GLY A 361 5.39 2.79 8.41
CA GLY A 361 5.00 1.76 9.36
C GLY A 361 3.48 1.71 9.55
N GLY A 362 2.98 0.60 10.08
CA GLY A 362 1.56 0.41 10.39
C GLY A 362 1.35 -0.09 11.81
N LEU A 363 0.12 -0.47 12.14
CA LEU A 363 -0.18 -1.11 13.43
C LEU A 363 0.68 -2.37 13.60
N PRO A 364 1.27 -2.60 14.79
CA PRO A 364 2.02 -3.82 15.06
C PRO A 364 1.15 -5.06 14.87
N VAL A 365 1.63 -5.98 14.04
CA VAL A 365 1.05 -7.30 13.79
C VAL A 365 2.15 -8.36 13.95
N PRO A 366 1.83 -9.66 14.07
CA PRO A 366 2.85 -10.71 14.06
C PRO A 366 3.81 -10.54 12.87
N TYR A 367 5.10 -10.83 13.03
CA TYR A 367 6.12 -10.54 12.00
C TYR A 367 5.84 -11.21 10.65
N VAL A 368 5.23 -12.39 10.68
CA VAL A 368 4.80 -13.10 9.49
C VAL A 368 3.67 -12.39 8.75
N ASN A 369 2.95 -11.47 9.38
CA ASN A 369 1.86 -10.70 8.78
C ASN A 369 2.26 -9.25 8.50
N ASP A 370 3.55 -8.92 8.57
CA ASP A 370 4.08 -7.57 8.39
C ASP A 370 5.01 -7.54 7.17
N SER A 371 4.59 -6.82 6.12
CA SER A 371 5.36 -6.66 4.88
C SER A 371 6.76 -6.07 5.10
N ILE A 372 6.90 -5.13 6.03
CA ILE A 372 8.17 -4.50 6.35
C ILE A 372 9.04 -5.50 7.10
N ALA A 373 8.49 -6.24 8.06
CA ALA A 373 9.24 -7.28 8.77
C ALA A 373 9.73 -8.37 7.81
N ILE A 374 8.87 -8.89 6.93
CA ILE A 374 9.23 -9.91 5.94
C ILE A 374 10.28 -9.38 4.95
N GLY A 375 9.99 -8.26 4.27
CA GLY A 375 10.88 -7.70 3.25
C GLY A 375 12.26 -7.36 3.83
N SER A 376 12.29 -6.79 5.04
CA SER A 376 13.54 -6.48 5.73
C SER A 376 14.31 -7.71 6.21
N PHE A 377 13.63 -8.79 6.60
CA PHE A 377 14.30 -10.04 6.97
C PHE A 377 15.13 -10.58 5.80
N HIS A 378 14.55 -10.59 4.60
CA HIS A 378 15.25 -11.00 3.39
C HIS A 378 16.36 -10.04 3.00
N ALA A 379 16.14 -8.72 3.13
CA ALA A 379 17.20 -7.74 2.91
C ALA A 379 18.41 -7.96 3.84
N VAL A 380 18.17 -8.15 5.14
CA VAL A 380 19.23 -8.41 6.12
C VAL A 380 19.94 -9.74 5.86
N LYS A 381 19.22 -10.79 5.45
CA LYS A 381 19.81 -12.07 5.02
C LYS A 381 20.76 -11.90 3.82
N HIS A 382 20.51 -10.89 2.97
CA HIS A 382 21.35 -10.52 1.83
C HIS A 382 22.44 -9.48 2.17
N GLY A 383 22.62 -9.13 3.45
CA GLY A 383 23.64 -8.19 3.91
C GLY A 383 23.26 -6.72 3.77
N ILE A 384 21.96 -6.42 3.57
CA ILE A 384 21.44 -5.07 3.39
C ILE A 384 20.91 -4.57 4.74
N VAL A 385 21.40 -3.41 5.18
CA VAL A 385 20.93 -2.79 6.43
C VAL A 385 19.59 -2.10 6.18
N VAL A 386 18.60 -2.32 7.05
CA VAL A 386 17.28 -1.69 6.92
C VAL A 386 17.01 -0.77 8.10
N VAL A 387 16.71 0.49 7.79
CA VAL A 387 16.39 1.55 8.77
C VAL A 387 14.93 1.94 8.60
N THR A 388 14.17 1.90 9.70
CA THR A 388 12.73 2.18 9.73
C THR A 388 12.38 3.20 10.79
N SER A 389 11.24 3.88 10.63
CA SER A 389 10.70 4.78 11.67
C SER A 389 9.94 4.01 12.75
N GLY A 390 9.99 4.47 14.00
CA GLY A 390 9.19 3.91 15.11
C GLY A 390 7.70 4.29 15.11
N GLY A 391 7.26 5.15 14.19
CA GLY A 391 5.88 5.63 14.08
C GLY A 391 5.58 6.88 14.94
N ASN A 392 4.41 7.49 14.68
CA ASN A 392 3.98 8.77 15.28
C ASN A 392 2.83 8.65 16.29
N SER A 393 2.38 7.44 16.61
CA SER A 393 1.21 7.21 17.47
C SER A 393 1.51 7.40 18.98
N GLY A 394 2.67 7.98 19.32
CA GLY A 394 3.07 8.27 20.68
C GLY A 394 2.13 9.25 21.40
N ALA A 395 2.32 9.52 22.69
CA ALA A 395 3.49 9.16 23.52
C ALA A 395 3.24 7.99 24.48
N PHE A 396 2.12 7.28 24.36
CA PHE A 396 1.79 6.18 25.27
C PHE A 396 2.70 4.95 25.04
N PRO A 397 3.02 4.16 26.08
CA PRO A 397 3.75 2.90 25.92
C PRO A 397 3.05 1.97 24.92
N GLY A 398 3.84 1.19 24.16
CA GLY A 398 3.31 0.19 23.21
C GLY A 398 2.80 0.75 21.88
N THR A 399 3.11 2.00 21.55
CA THR A 399 2.70 2.67 20.31
C THR A 399 3.72 2.58 19.17
N ILE A 400 4.86 1.92 19.41
CA ILE A 400 5.95 1.77 18.43
C ILE A 400 5.58 0.76 17.34
N ALA A 401 5.90 1.10 16.09
CA ALA A 401 5.81 0.20 14.93
C ALA A 401 7.18 -0.37 14.55
N ASN A 402 7.23 -1.26 13.56
CA ASN A 402 8.47 -1.81 12.99
C ASN A 402 9.38 -2.44 14.06
N THR A 403 8.85 -3.36 14.86
CA THR A 403 9.52 -3.92 16.05
C THR A 403 10.34 -5.19 15.79
N ALA A 404 10.50 -5.58 14.52
CA ALA A 404 11.24 -6.78 14.17
C ALA A 404 12.72 -6.67 14.59
N PRO A 405 13.32 -7.70 15.23
CA PRO A 405 14.65 -7.59 15.83
C PRO A 405 15.80 -7.28 14.87
N TRP A 406 15.60 -7.51 13.57
CA TRP A 406 16.59 -7.26 12.52
C TRP A 406 16.50 -5.83 11.94
N LEU A 407 15.54 -5.02 12.37
CA LEU A 407 15.37 -3.64 11.94
C LEU A 407 16.14 -2.66 12.84
N ILE A 408 16.67 -1.59 12.24
CA ILE A 408 17.05 -0.40 12.99
C ILE A 408 15.84 0.53 13.08
N THR A 409 15.11 0.45 14.20
CA THR A 409 13.89 1.24 14.44
C THR A 409 14.24 2.57 15.10
N VAL A 410 13.90 3.69 14.45
CA VAL A 410 14.35 5.03 14.82
C VAL A 410 13.18 5.85 15.38
N GLY A 411 13.34 6.33 16.62
CA GLY A 411 12.44 7.32 17.24
C GLY A 411 12.80 8.75 16.81
N ALA A 412 11.82 9.66 16.85
CA ALA A 412 12.02 11.07 16.57
C ALA A 412 12.39 11.86 17.84
N SER A 413 13.34 12.78 17.73
CA SER A 413 13.71 13.72 18.79
C SER A 413 13.83 15.14 18.25
N THR A 414 13.79 16.12 19.13
CA THR A 414 13.98 17.53 18.75
C THR A 414 15.46 17.86 18.62
N ILE A 415 15.74 18.89 17.84
CA ILE A 415 17.07 19.51 17.71
C ILE A 415 17.07 20.89 18.36
N ASP A 416 18.23 21.54 18.37
CA ASP A 416 18.43 22.88 18.92
C ASP A 416 17.66 24.02 18.18
N ARG A 417 17.29 23.80 16.90
CA ARG A 417 16.55 24.79 16.10
C ARG A 417 15.08 24.87 16.52
N VAL A 418 14.64 26.10 16.78
CA VAL A 418 13.23 26.44 16.95
C VAL A 418 12.81 27.51 15.94
N PHE A 419 11.71 27.27 15.22
CA PHE A 419 11.07 28.28 14.38
C PHE A 419 10.08 29.10 15.23
N ALA A 420 10.60 30.13 15.88
CA ALA A 420 9.82 30.98 16.76
C ALA A 420 9.03 32.04 15.98
N SER A 421 7.77 32.24 16.36
CA SER A 421 6.95 33.37 15.92
C SER A 421 6.46 34.15 17.13
N TYR A 422 6.50 35.48 17.08
CA TYR A 422 6.15 36.31 18.23
C TYR A 422 4.83 37.03 17.99
N VAL A 423 3.92 36.90 18.96
CA VAL A 423 2.68 37.67 19.02
C VAL A 423 2.87 38.82 20.00
N ILE A 424 2.63 40.05 19.54
CA ILE A 424 2.67 41.25 20.37
C ILE A 424 1.24 41.76 20.49
N LEU A 425 0.71 41.78 21.70
CA LEU A 425 -0.64 42.29 21.97
C LEU A 425 -0.65 43.81 22.11
N GLY A 426 -1.83 44.43 22.01
CA GLY A 426 -1.99 45.88 22.16
C GLY A 426 -1.58 46.45 23.53
N ASN A 427 -1.42 45.60 24.55
CA ASN A 427 -0.87 45.96 25.85
C ASN A 427 0.66 45.75 25.95
N ASN A 428 1.34 45.60 24.82
CA ASN A 428 2.78 45.32 24.69
C ASN A 428 3.25 44.00 25.30
N LYS A 429 2.35 43.10 25.74
CA LYS A 429 2.75 41.75 26.12
C LYS A 429 3.20 40.98 24.88
N ARG A 430 4.38 40.38 24.98
CA ARG A 430 4.99 39.58 23.92
C ARG A 430 4.95 38.10 24.30
N TYR A 431 4.39 37.30 23.41
CA TYR A 431 4.29 35.85 23.56
C TYR A 431 5.12 35.17 22.47
N ARG A 432 5.93 34.18 22.86
CA ARG A 432 6.67 33.33 21.93
C ARG A 432 5.80 32.13 21.58
N GLY A 433 5.38 32.04 20.33
CA GLY A 433 4.76 30.88 19.71
C GLY A 433 5.68 30.18 18.71
N VAL A 434 5.09 29.30 17.92
CA VAL A 434 5.77 28.51 16.87
C VAL A 434 4.97 28.68 15.57
N SER A 435 5.65 29.00 14.48
CA SER A 435 5.01 29.11 13.16
C SER A 435 6.05 29.03 12.05
N LEU A 436 5.62 28.54 10.89
CA LEU A 436 6.33 28.58 9.61
C LEU A 436 5.51 29.36 8.57
N ALA A 437 4.71 30.33 9.01
CA ALA A 437 3.90 31.15 8.12
C ALA A 437 4.79 31.84 7.07
N THR A 438 4.37 31.73 5.82
CA THR A 438 5.03 32.33 4.64
C THR A 438 4.86 33.83 4.62
N GLU A 439 3.74 34.32 5.17
CA GLU A 439 3.41 35.72 5.29
C GLU A 439 3.43 36.14 6.75
N ALA A 440 4.18 37.19 7.04
CA ALA A 440 4.07 37.87 8.32
C ALA A 440 2.87 38.82 8.28
N VAL A 441 2.21 38.97 9.44
CA VAL A 441 1.36 40.12 9.69
C VAL A 441 2.16 41.39 9.36
N PRO A 442 1.64 42.31 8.52
CA PRO A 442 2.38 43.50 8.12
C PRO A 442 2.95 44.24 9.32
N HIS A 443 4.24 44.56 9.26
CA HIS A 443 4.92 45.25 10.34
C HIS A 443 4.22 46.58 10.66
N GLY A 444 3.96 46.83 11.94
CA GLY A 444 3.28 48.05 12.40
C GLY A 444 1.76 48.06 12.20
N LYS A 445 1.16 46.96 11.72
CA LYS A 445 -0.30 46.83 11.60
C LYS A 445 -0.87 46.01 12.77
N SER A 446 -1.72 46.66 13.56
CA SER A 446 -2.48 45.99 14.61
C SER A 446 -3.81 45.49 14.07
N PHE A 447 -4.19 44.28 14.45
CA PHE A 447 -5.50 43.69 14.14
C PHE A 447 -6.31 43.49 15.42
N PRO A 448 -7.63 43.72 15.42
CA PRO A 448 -8.49 43.34 16.52
C PRO A 448 -8.42 41.82 16.75
N ILE A 449 -8.38 41.40 18.01
CA ILE A 449 -8.44 39.99 18.40
C ILE A 449 -9.76 39.79 19.11
N ILE A 450 -10.49 38.73 18.74
CA ILE A 450 -11.69 38.27 19.42
C ILE A 450 -11.47 36.85 19.92
N THR A 451 -12.20 36.44 20.95
CA THR A 451 -12.26 35.03 21.34
C THR A 451 -13.19 34.28 20.39
N GLY A 452 -13.04 32.95 20.29
CA GLY A 452 -13.98 32.13 19.53
C GLY A 452 -15.44 32.29 20.03
N ALA A 453 -15.63 32.48 21.34
CA ALA A 453 -16.95 32.74 21.93
C ALA A 453 -17.58 34.05 21.43
N SER A 454 -16.77 35.10 21.22
CA SER A 454 -17.24 36.37 20.64
C SER A 454 -17.49 36.30 19.13
N ALA A 455 -16.99 35.26 18.45
CA ALA A 455 -17.19 35.04 17.01
C ALA A 455 -18.46 34.24 16.69
N LYS A 456 -19.23 33.81 17.70
CA LYS A 456 -20.42 32.97 17.50
C LYS A 456 -21.54 33.73 16.77
N LEU A 457 -22.30 33.01 15.94
CA LEU A 457 -23.56 33.51 15.41
C LEU A 457 -24.53 33.76 16.57
N ALA A 458 -25.37 34.80 16.45
CA ALA A 458 -26.29 35.22 17.51
C ALA A 458 -27.19 34.10 18.07
N ASN A 459 -27.47 33.07 17.26
CA ASN A 459 -28.35 31.96 17.62
C ASN A 459 -27.60 30.67 18.00
N ALA A 460 -26.27 30.69 18.08
CA ALA A 460 -25.49 29.52 18.50
C ALA A 460 -25.52 29.39 20.04
N THR A 461 -25.96 28.24 20.53
CA THR A 461 -25.85 27.88 21.95
C THR A 461 -24.39 27.67 22.31
N ASP A 462 -23.97 28.18 23.47
CA ASP A 462 -22.64 27.90 23.99
C ASP A 462 -22.56 26.39 24.27
N LEU A 463 -21.67 25.68 23.57
CA LEU A 463 -21.30 24.32 23.94
C LEU A 463 -20.70 24.39 25.34
N ALA A 464 -21.35 23.76 26.31
CA ALA A 464 -20.81 23.59 27.66
C ALA A 464 -19.45 22.87 27.54
N ALA A 465 -18.41 23.55 28.01
CA ALA A 465 -17.04 23.06 28.01
C ALA A 465 -16.83 21.91 29.01
#